data_AF-A0A7C4M469-F1
#
_entry.id   AF-A0A7C4M469-F1
#
_cell.length_a   1.000
_cell.length_b   1.000
_cell.length_c   1.000
_cell.angle_alpha   90.00
_cell.angle_beta   90.00
_cell.angle_gamma   90.00
#
_symmetry.space_group_name_H-M   'P 1'
#
loop_
_entity.id
_entity.type
_entity.pdbx_description
1 polymer ?
#
loop_
_entity_poly.entity_id
_entity_poly.type
_entity_poly.pdbx_seq_one_letter_code
_entity_poly.pdbx_strand_id
1 'polypeptide(L)'
;MTTLPSIVYRDYVQIPVERVGALIGKGGSVKREVEETYGVELEIESSTGRVCVKLLESSNPANLLTVKNIIRAIGHGISPERALKIFGEEDATLHVIDLKYILGDSRNNLVRVKGRLIGEKGKARKLIEELTNTAISISDHTVAIAGKLENVEVARRAIEMLISGRPHSVVWKYLYSMRRRLKREGFILWEPRVEGLESMEGTTEGEGEGGESG
;
A
#
# COMPACT_ATOMS: atom_id res chain seq x y z
N MET A 1 5.97 -37.67 -23.01
CA MET A 1 4.65 -37.02 -23.16
C MET A 1 4.51 -36.06 -21.98
N THR A 2 4.68 -34.77 -22.21
CA THR A 2 4.50 -33.76 -21.16
C THR A 2 3.00 -33.49 -21.07
N THR A 3 2.34 -34.07 -20.06
CA THR A 3 0.94 -33.76 -19.74
C THR A 3 0.83 -32.26 -19.48
N LEU A 4 0.01 -31.57 -20.26
CA LEU A 4 -0.32 -30.16 -20.01
C LEU A 4 -0.97 -30.08 -18.62
N PRO A 5 -0.56 -29.14 -17.76
CA PRO A 5 -1.19 -28.98 -16.46
C PRO A 5 -2.67 -28.63 -16.66
N SER A 6 -3.55 -29.38 -16.00
CA SER A 6 -4.99 -29.13 -15.99
C SER A 6 -5.25 -27.78 -15.30
N ILE A 7 -5.89 -26.86 -16.01
CA ILE A 7 -6.31 -25.57 -15.46
C ILE A 7 -7.67 -25.76 -14.80
N VAL A 8 -7.77 -25.47 -13.52
CA VAL A 8 -9.01 -25.67 -12.74
C VAL A 8 -9.83 -24.39 -12.64
N TYR A 9 -9.17 -23.23 -12.58
CA TYR A 9 -9.84 -21.94 -12.37
C TYR A 9 -9.20 -20.83 -13.21
N ARG A 10 -10.03 -19.89 -13.67
CA ARG A 10 -9.60 -18.68 -14.39
C ARG A 10 -10.27 -17.45 -13.80
N ASP A 11 -9.49 -16.41 -13.57
CA ASP A 11 -9.98 -15.09 -13.18
C ASP A 11 -9.37 -14.00 -14.06
N TYR A 12 -9.98 -12.82 -14.04
CA TYR A 12 -9.52 -11.68 -14.82
C TYR A 12 -9.29 -10.46 -13.94
N VAL A 13 -8.20 -9.76 -14.20
CA VAL A 13 -7.87 -8.48 -13.59
C VAL A 13 -7.61 -7.46 -14.69
N GLN A 14 -8.15 -6.26 -14.50
CA GLN A 14 -7.89 -5.12 -15.38
C GLN A 14 -6.84 -4.22 -14.70
N ILE A 15 -5.77 -3.88 -15.42
CA ILE A 15 -4.79 -2.88 -14.99
C ILE A 15 -4.61 -1.80 -16.07
N PRO A 16 -4.08 -0.61 -15.71
CA PRO A 16 -3.73 0.39 -16.70
C PRO A 16 -2.66 -0.12 -17.68
N VAL A 17 -2.79 0.23 -18.96
CA VAL A 17 -1.91 -0.26 -20.04
C VAL A 17 -0.45 0.12 -19.79
N GLU A 18 -0.20 1.32 -19.28
CA GLU A 18 1.12 1.81 -18.90
C GLU A 18 1.77 1.03 -17.76
N ARG A 19 1.00 0.22 -17.03
CA ARG A 19 1.48 -0.65 -15.93
C ARG A 19 1.72 -2.09 -16.36
N VAL A 20 1.29 -2.49 -17.56
CA VAL A 20 1.55 -3.83 -18.11
C VAL A 20 3.04 -4.14 -18.15
N GLY A 21 3.86 -3.18 -18.60
CA GLY A 21 5.32 -3.36 -18.66
C GLY A 21 5.94 -3.67 -17.28
N ALA A 22 5.41 -3.08 -16.22
CA ALA A 22 5.86 -3.34 -14.86
C ALA A 22 5.46 -4.74 -14.36
N LEU A 23 4.27 -5.23 -14.76
CA LEU A 23 3.82 -6.59 -14.45
C LEU A 23 4.61 -7.65 -15.22
N ILE A 24 4.98 -7.39 -16.48
CA ILE A 24 5.79 -8.32 -17.27
C ILE A 24 7.23 -8.34 -16.74
N GLY A 25 7.81 -7.16 -16.47
CA GLY A 25 9.21 -7.02 -16.07
C GLY A 25 10.19 -7.18 -17.24
N LYS A 26 11.47 -6.85 -17.01
CA LYS A 26 12.51 -6.92 -18.05
C LYS A 26 12.68 -8.38 -18.50
N GLY A 27 12.42 -8.66 -19.77
CA GLY A 27 12.49 -10.03 -20.31
C GLY A 27 11.47 -11.00 -19.69
N GLY A 28 10.37 -10.50 -19.11
CA GLY A 28 9.36 -11.33 -18.47
C GLY A 28 9.69 -11.75 -17.03
N SER A 29 10.67 -11.11 -16.38
CA SER A 29 11.16 -11.53 -15.07
C SER A 29 10.08 -11.56 -13.98
N VAL A 30 9.24 -10.51 -13.89
CA VAL A 30 8.20 -10.39 -12.86
C VAL A 30 7.08 -11.39 -13.13
N LYS A 31 6.64 -11.50 -14.38
CA LYS A 31 5.65 -12.49 -14.79
C LYS A 31 6.09 -13.89 -14.35
N ARG A 32 7.32 -14.28 -14.70
CA ARG A 32 7.87 -15.61 -14.41
C ARG A 32 7.95 -15.87 -12.91
N GLU A 33 8.42 -14.89 -12.14
CA GLU A 33 8.50 -14.99 -10.68
C GLU A 33 7.12 -15.23 -10.04
N VAL A 34 6.09 -14.51 -10.50
CA VAL A 34 4.70 -14.72 -10.04
C VAL A 34 4.18 -16.11 -10.42
N GLU A 35 4.39 -16.54 -11.65
CA GLU A 35 3.95 -17.85 -12.15
C GLU A 35 4.60 -19.00 -11.37
N GLU A 36 5.91 -18.95 -11.17
CA GLU A 36 6.69 -19.97 -10.47
C GLU A 36 6.39 -20.00 -8.96
N THR A 37 6.31 -18.83 -8.32
CA THR A 37 6.10 -18.75 -6.85
C THR A 37 4.71 -19.24 -6.44
N TYR A 38 3.69 -18.89 -7.23
CA TYR A 38 2.29 -19.13 -6.88
C TYR A 38 1.63 -20.26 -7.66
N GLY A 39 2.35 -20.90 -8.58
CA GLY A 39 1.84 -22.01 -9.38
C GLY A 39 0.63 -21.58 -10.23
N VAL A 40 0.79 -20.48 -10.96
CA VAL A 40 -0.23 -19.91 -11.85
C VAL A 40 0.34 -19.70 -13.24
N GLU A 41 -0.54 -19.52 -14.23
CA GLU A 41 -0.19 -19.04 -15.57
C GLU A 41 -0.88 -17.68 -15.80
N LEU A 42 -0.11 -16.71 -16.30
CA LEU A 42 -0.58 -15.36 -16.59
C LEU A 42 -0.64 -15.12 -18.10
N GLU A 43 -1.84 -14.90 -18.63
CA GLU A 43 -2.03 -14.38 -19.99
C GLU A 43 -2.29 -12.87 -19.91
N ILE A 44 -1.39 -12.07 -20.49
CA ILE A 44 -1.42 -10.61 -20.38
C ILE A 44 -1.66 -10.02 -21.77
N GLU A 45 -2.83 -9.41 -21.96
CA GLU A 45 -3.15 -8.67 -23.17
C GLU A 45 -2.58 -7.26 -23.08
N SER A 46 -1.45 -7.04 -23.77
CA SER A 46 -0.65 -5.82 -23.59
C SER A 46 -1.30 -4.54 -24.14
N SER A 47 -2.23 -4.67 -25.08
CA SER A 47 -2.97 -3.53 -25.66
C SER A 47 -4.10 -3.04 -24.78
N THR A 48 -4.74 -3.92 -24.02
CA THR A 48 -5.92 -3.61 -23.21
C THR A 48 -5.61 -3.53 -21.72
N GLY A 49 -4.53 -4.15 -21.26
CA GLY A 49 -4.23 -4.29 -19.83
C GLY A 49 -5.07 -5.36 -19.13
N ARG A 50 -5.75 -6.22 -19.89
CA ARG A 50 -6.47 -7.38 -19.35
C ARG A 50 -5.49 -8.50 -19.01
N VAL A 51 -5.56 -9.01 -17.79
CA VAL A 51 -4.74 -10.12 -17.30
C VAL A 51 -5.63 -11.29 -16.92
N CYS A 52 -5.44 -12.44 -17.54
CA CYS A 52 -6.06 -13.69 -17.11
C CYS A 52 -5.11 -14.44 -16.20
N VAL A 53 -5.57 -14.78 -15.00
CA VAL A 53 -4.86 -15.62 -14.03
C VAL A 53 -5.46 -17.01 -14.09
N LYS A 54 -4.67 -18.00 -14.45
CA LYS A 54 -5.07 -19.41 -14.49
C LYS A 54 -4.39 -20.15 -13.36
N LEU A 55 -5.17 -20.81 -12.51
CA LEU A 55 -4.65 -21.63 -11.42
C LEU A 55 -4.38 -23.05 -11.93
N LEU A 56 -3.17 -23.55 -11.67
CA LEU A 56 -2.80 -24.94 -11.96
C LEU A 56 -3.43 -25.87 -10.90
N GLU A 57 -3.80 -27.08 -11.30
CA GLU A 57 -4.48 -28.05 -10.42
C GLU A 57 -3.70 -28.40 -9.13
N SER A 58 -2.37 -28.35 -9.19
CA SER A 58 -1.48 -28.65 -8.05
C SER A 58 -1.31 -27.48 -7.06
N SER A 59 -1.95 -26.34 -7.30
CA SER A 59 -1.70 -25.11 -6.55
C SER A 59 -2.77 -24.81 -5.50
N ASN A 60 -2.40 -24.06 -4.46
CA ASN A 60 -3.34 -23.64 -3.42
C ASN A 60 -4.38 -22.66 -4.01
N PRO A 61 -5.71 -22.91 -3.86
CA PRO A 61 -6.75 -21.99 -4.31
C PRO A 61 -6.60 -20.54 -3.79
N ALA A 62 -6.03 -20.35 -2.60
CA ALA A 62 -5.77 -19.02 -2.04
C ALA A 62 -4.78 -18.19 -2.89
N ASN A 63 -3.88 -18.85 -3.63
CA ASN A 63 -2.89 -18.18 -4.48
C ASN A 63 -3.54 -17.32 -5.54
N LEU A 64 -4.73 -17.69 -6.01
CA LEU A 64 -5.48 -16.87 -6.96
C LEU A 64 -5.76 -15.47 -6.40
N LEU A 65 -6.24 -15.38 -5.15
CA LEU A 65 -6.51 -14.10 -4.50
C LEU A 65 -5.22 -13.30 -4.30
N THR A 66 -4.16 -13.96 -3.84
CA THR A 66 -2.84 -13.35 -3.64
C THR A 66 -2.29 -12.76 -4.94
N VAL A 67 -2.30 -13.53 -6.03
CA VAL A 67 -1.83 -13.09 -7.35
C VAL A 67 -2.68 -11.94 -7.88
N LYS A 68 -4.02 -12.00 -7.72
CA LYS A 68 -4.89 -10.88 -8.08
C LYS A 68 -4.51 -9.61 -7.32
N ASN A 69 -4.22 -9.71 -6.02
CA ASN A 69 -3.80 -8.57 -5.22
C ASN A 69 -2.43 -8.02 -5.65
N ILE A 70 -1.47 -8.90 -6.00
CA ILE A 70 -0.17 -8.49 -6.57
C ILE A 70 -0.38 -7.71 -7.88
N ILE A 71 -1.16 -8.27 -8.82
CA ILE A 71 -1.44 -7.62 -10.11
C ILE A 71 -2.11 -6.27 -9.91
N ARG A 72 -3.14 -6.18 -9.04
CA ARG A 72 -3.82 -4.93 -8.72
C ARG A 72 -2.90 -3.92 -8.06
N ALA A 73 -2.05 -4.35 -7.12
CA ALA A 73 -1.09 -3.48 -6.45
C ALA A 73 -0.09 -2.89 -7.46
N ILE A 74 0.44 -3.71 -8.37
CA ILE A 74 1.31 -3.25 -9.46
C ILE A 74 0.55 -2.28 -10.39
N GLY A 75 -0.71 -2.58 -10.71
CA GLY A 75 -1.61 -1.73 -11.48
C GLY A 75 -1.85 -0.36 -10.84
N HIS A 76 -1.86 -0.28 -9.51
CA HIS A 76 -1.99 0.99 -8.77
C HIS A 76 -0.65 1.65 -8.43
N GLY A 77 0.45 1.20 -9.02
CA GLY A 77 1.74 1.87 -8.92
C GLY A 77 2.63 1.39 -7.79
N ILE A 78 2.29 0.31 -7.07
CA ILE A 78 3.25 -0.36 -6.17
C ILE A 78 4.28 -1.08 -7.06
N SER A 79 5.56 -1.01 -6.70
CA SER A 79 6.61 -1.69 -7.46
C SER A 79 6.49 -3.21 -7.31
N PRO A 80 6.82 -4.00 -8.35
CA PRO A 80 6.75 -5.46 -8.30
C PRO A 80 7.43 -6.07 -7.07
N GLU A 81 8.66 -5.65 -6.77
CA GLU A 81 9.43 -6.11 -5.60
C GLU A 81 8.69 -5.91 -4.27
N ARG A 82 8.02 -4.76 -4.11
CA ARG A 82 7.27 -4.45 -2.88
C ARG A 82 5.96 -5.21 -2.81
N ALA A 83 5.29 -5.39 -3.96
CA ALA A 83 4.05 -6.16 -4.03
C ALA A 83 4.31 -7.63 -3.69
N LEU A 84 5.30 -8.26 -4.31
CA LEU A 84 5.71 -9.64 -4.03
C LEU A 84 6.10 -9.82 -2.56
N LYS A 85 6.92 -8.91 -2.02
CA LYS A 85 7.31 -8.94 -0.60
C LYS A 85 6.10 -8.91 0.33
N ILE A 86 5.18 -7.97 0.14
CA ILE A 86 4.02 -7.78 1.02
C ILE A 86 3.05 -8.96 0.93
N PHE A 87 2.72 -9.40 -0.28
CA PHE A 87 1.77 -10.49 -0.49
C PHE A 87 2.36 -11.89 -0.25
N GLY A 88 3.65 -11.97 0.11
CA GLY A 88 4.25 -13.14 0.73
C GLY A 88 4.00 -13.23 2.25
N GLU A 89 3.53 -12.15 2.89
CA GLU A 89 3.15 -12.17 4.30
C GLU A 89 1.71 -12.70 4.48
N GLU A 90 1.46 -13.38 5.60
CA GLU A 90 0.10 -13.77 6.00
C GLU A 90 -0.80 -12.54 6.23
N ASP A 91 -2.09 -12.69 5.90
CA ASP A 91 -3.13 -11.66 6.05
C ASP A 91 -2.85 -10.33 5.33
N ALA A 92 -2.02 -10.37 4.28
CA ALA A 92 -1.77 -9.23 3.43
C ALA A 92 -3.01 -8.86 2.59
N THR A 93 -3.33 -7.56 2.57
CA THR A 93 -4.46 -7.00 1.83
C THR A 93 -4.07 -5.77 1.03
N LEU A 94 -4.91 -5.43 0.05
CA LEU A 94 -4.80 -4.21 -0.76
C LEU A 94 -6.05 -3.35 -0.54
N HIS A 95 -5.85 -2.12 -0.09
CA HIS A 95 -6.89 -1.11 -0.04
C HIS A 95 -6.60 0.01 -1.05
N VAL A 96 -7.63 0.41 -1.81
CA VAL A 96 -7.51 1.47 -2.82
C VAL A 96 -8.54 2.53 -2.55
N ILE A 97 -8.08 3.76 -2.33
CA ILE A 97 -8.91 4.94 -2.11
C ILE A 97 -9.01 5.70 -3.43
N ASP A 98 -10.22 5.92 -3.93
CA ASP A 98 -10.47 6.81 -5.06
C ASP A 98 -10.63 8.25 -4.57
N LEU A 99 -9.65 9.10 -4.90
CA LEU A 99 -9.63 10.51 -4.53
C LEU A 99 -10.68 11.32 -5.30
N LYS A 100 -11.01 10.95 -6.55
CA LYS A 100 -12.07 11.64 -7.30
C LYS A 100 -13.42 11.38 -6.69
N TYR A 101 -13.67 10.15 -6.24
CA TYR A 101 -14.91 9.83 -5.53
C TYR A 101 -15.10 10.69 -4.28
N ILE A 102 -14.02 11.00 -3.55
CA ILE A 102 -14.08 11.78 -2.30
C ILE A 102 -14.08 13.30 -2.57
N LEU A 103 -13.28 13.78 -3.53
CA LEU A 103 -13.01 15.20 -3.73
C LEU A 103 -13.80 15.84 -4.88
N GLY A 104 -14.49 15.03 -5.69
CA GLY A 104 -15.09 15.43 -6.95
C GLY A 104 -14.05 15.81 -8.02
N ASP A 105 -14.48 16.57 -9.02
CA ASP A 105 -13.66 16.92 -10.19
C ASP A 105 -12.72 18.13 -9.99
N SER A 106 -12.61 18.63 -8.76
CA SER A 106 -11.74 19.79 -8.47
C SER A 106 -10.26 19.42 -8.52
N ARG A 107 -9.62 19.76 -9.65
CA ARG A 107 -8.17 19.57 -9.85
C ARG A 107 -7.34 20.24 -8.77
N ASN A 108 -7.72 21.43 -8.32
CA ASN A 108 -7.00 22.16 -7.26
C ASN A 108 -7.08 21.42 -5.91
N ASN A 109 -8.24 20.86 -5.56
CA ASN A 109 -8.37 20.03 -4.36
C ASN A 109 -7.53 18.75 -4.47
N LEU A 110 -7.54 18.09 -5.63
CA LEU A 110 -6.75 16.88 -5.86
C LEU A 110 -5.25 17.14 -5.74
N VAL A 111 -4.73 18.20 -6.36
CA VAL A 111 -3.31 18.60 -6.26
C VAL A 111 -2.94 18.92 -4.80
N ARG A 112 -3.78 19.69 -4.09
CA ARG A 112 -3.56 20.03 -2.68
C ARG A 112 -3.52 18.78 -1.79
N VAL A 113 -4.48 17.88 -1.94
CA VAL A 113 -4.56 16.64 -1.15
C VAL A 113 -3.38 15.73 -1.45
N LYS A 114 -3.04 15.51 -2.73
CA LYS A 114 -1.83 14.75 -3.11
C LYS A 114 -0.57 15.38 -2.50
N GLY A 115 -0.44 16.71 -2.53
CA GLY A 115 0.66 17.41 -1.89
C GLY A 115 0.79 17.13 -0.39
N ARG A 116 -0.32 17.03 0.34
CA ARG A 116 -0.33 16.66 1.76
C ARG A 116 0.03 15.20 1.99
N LEU A 117 -0.48 14.29 1.16
CA LEU A 117 -0.22 12.86 1.27
C LEU A 117 1.24 12.51 0.96
N ILE A 118 1.80 13.12 -0.09
CA ILE A 118 3.20 12.94 -0.48
C ILE A 118 4.11 13.64 0.55
N GLY A 119 3.78 14.90 0.89
CA GLY A 119 4.64 15.75 1.70
C GLY A 119 5.91 16.17 0.97
N GLU A 120 6.73 16.99 1.62
CA GLU A 120 7.99 17.46 1.05
C GLU A 120 8.89 16.27 0.69
N LYS A 121 9.30 16.14 -0.58
CA LYS A 121 10.13 15.03 -1.10
C LYS A 121 9.59 13.62 -0.75
N GLY A 122 8.28 13.48 -0.55
CA GLY A 122 7.69 12.19 -0.17
C GLY A 122 7.82 11.82 1.32
N LYS A 123 8.31 12.73 2.18
CA LYS A 123 8.54 12.45 3.61
C LYS A 123 7.27 11.99 4.34
N ALA A 124 6.12 12.59 4.05
CA ALA A 124 4.87 12.24 4.72
C ALA A 124 4.43 10.81 4.38
N ARG A 125 4.43 10.46 3.08
CA ARG A 125 4.14 9.10 2.61
C ARG A 125 5.08 8.08 3.25
N LYS A 126 6.40 8.35 3.21
CA LYS A 126 7.42 7.44 3.78
C LYS A 126 7.23 7.22 5.28
N LEU A 127 6.94 8.27 6.04
CA LEU A 127 6.69 8.16 7.47
C LEU A 127 5.46 7.29 7.77
N ILE A 128 4.38 7.42 6.99
CA ILE A 128 3.20 6.55 7.14
C ILE A 128 3.59 5.09 6.85
N GLU A 129 4.28 4.84 5.73
CA GLU A 129 4.76 3.50 5.36
C GLU A 129 5.62 2.87 6.45
N GLU A 130 6.57 3.63 7.02
CA GLU A 130 7.49 3.16 8.07
C GLU A 130 6.77 2.88 9.39
N LEU A 131 5.88 3.76 9.83
CA LEU A 131 5.17 3.60 11.11
C LEU A 131 4.11 2.50 11.06
N THR A 132 3.60 2.17 9.87
CA THR A 132 2.56 1.15 9.67
C THR A 132 3.07 -0.13 9.04
N ASN A 133 4.33 -0.20 8.61
CA ASN A 133 4.86 -1.32 7.81
C ASN A 133 3.96 -1.65 6.60
N THR A 134 3.65 -0.63 5.79
CA THR A 134 2.83 -0.77 4.57
C THR A 134 3.59 -0.26 3.34
N ALA A 135 3.11 -0.65 2.15
CA ALA A 135 3.45 0.05 0.91
C ALA A 135 2.31 0.93 0.44
N ILE A 136 2.65 2.18 0.15
CA ILE A 136 1.71 3.20 -0.32
C ILE A 136 2.17 3.71 -1.68
N SER A 137 1.25 3.66 -2.64
CA SER A 137 1.39 4.34 -3.93
C SER A 137 0.31 5.41 -4.09
N ILE A 138 0.72 6.58 -4.57
CA ILE A 138 -0.16 7.73 -4.81
C ILE A 138 -0.10 8.02 -6.32
N SER A 139 -1.16 7.60 -7.01
CA SER A 139 -1.31 7.79 -8.46
C SER A 139 -2.11 9.06 -8.76
N ASP A 140 -2.63 9.21 -9.98
CA ASP A 140 -3.36 10.41 -10.39
C ASP A 140 -4.62 10.66 -9.56
N HIS A 141 -5.44 9.63 -9.39
CA HIS A 141 -6.74 9.71 -8.73
C HIS A 141 -6.92 8.64 -7.65
N THR A 142 -5.90 7.82 -7.37
CA THR A 142 -6.00 6.74 -6.39
C THR A 142 -4.84 6.74 -5.40
N VAL A 143 -5.11 6.30 -4.17
CA VAL A 143 -4.09 5.93 -3.17
C VAL A 143 -4.23 4.45 -2.88
N ALA A 144 -3.22 3.66 -3.23
CA ALA A 144 -3.17 2.24 -2.91
C ALA A 144 -2.31 2.01 -1.66
N ILE A 145 -2.78 1.14 -0.78
CA ILE A 145 -2.15 0.77 0.49
C ILE A 145 -2.12 -0.76 0.54
N ALA A 146 -0.94 -1.34 0.65
CA ALA A 146 -0.75 -2.78 0.78
C ALA A 146 0.01 -3.11 2.07
N GLY A 147 -0.37 -4.18 2.74
CA GLY A 147 0.25 -4.64 3.99
C GLY A 147 -0.69 -5.59 4.73
N LYS A 148 -0.33 -5.98 5.94
CA LYS A 148 -1.24 -6.72 6.84
C LYS A 148 -2.52 -5.92 7.08
N LEU A 149 -3.65 -6.61 7.23
CA LEU A 149 -4.97 -5.99 7.40
C LEU A 149 -4.98 -4.85 8.44
N GLU A 150 -4.53 -5.12 9.66
CA GLU A 150 -4.52 -4.13 10.75
C GLU A 150 -3.66 -2.90 10.42
N ASN A 151 -2.49 -3.13 9.81
CA ASN A 151 -1.58 -2.08 9.40
C ASN A 151 -2.18 -1.20 8.30
N VAL A 152 -2.88 -1.82 7.34
CA VAL A 152 -3.59 -1.13 6.27
C VAL A 152 -4.71 -0.26 6.84
N GLU A 153 -5.42 -0.70 7.88
CA GLU A 153 -6.46 0.10 8.53
C GLU A 153 -5.90 1.36 9.19
N VAL A 154 -4.77 1.24 9.88
CA VAL A 154 -4.08 2.38 10.50
C VAL A 154 -3.59 3.37 9.44
N ALA A 155 -2.94 2.86 8.39
CA ALA A 155 -2.48 3.69 7.28
C ALA A 155 -3.63 4.39 6.55
N ARG A 156 -4.73 3.66 6.30
CA ARG A 156 -5.96 4.19 5.69
C ARG A 156 -6.50 5.34 6.51
N ARG A 157 -6.63 5.17 7.83
CA ARG A 157 -7.14 6.23 8.71
C ARG A 157 -6.25 7.47 8.70
N ALA A 158 -4.93 7.30 8.73
CA ALA A 158 -4.00 8.42 8.63
C ALA A 158 -4.14 9.18 7.29
N ILE A 159 -4.30 8.44 6.19
CA ILE A 159 -4.55 9.01 4.86
C ILE A 159 -5.88 9.77 4.83
N GLU A 160 -6.96 9.20 5.36
CA GLU A 160 -8.29 9.85 5.46
C GLU A 160 -8.24 11.15 6.27
N MET A 161 -7.47 11.18 7.37
CA MET A 161 -7.26 12.39 8.16
C MET A 161 -6.57 13.48 7.33
N LEU A 162 -5.54 13.14 6.55
CA LEU A 162 -4.84 14.08 5.67
C LEU A 162 -5.73 14.60 4.54
N ILE A 163 -6.54 13.71 3.93
CA ILE A 163 -7.55 14.05 2.91
C ILE A 163 -8.57 15.04 3.49
N SER A 164 -9.02 14.81 4.73
CA SER A 164 -9.96 15.66 5.46
C SER A 164 -9.35 16.96 5.99
N GLY A 165 -8.08 17.26 5.65
CA GLY A 165 -7.42 18.50 6.03
C GLY A 165 -6.84 18.55 7.44
N ARG A 166 -6.81 17.44 8.19
CA ARG A 166 -6.18 17.41 9.52
C ARG A 166 -4.69 17.74 9.44
N PRO A 167 -4.15 18.59 10.35
CA PRO A 167 -2.73 18.92 10.36
C PRO A 167 -1.86 17.67 10.48
N HIS A 168 -0.70 17.67 9.79
CA HIS A 168 0.25 16.55 9.86
C HIS A 168 0.65 16.20 11.29
N SER A 169 0.86 17.20 12.17
CA SER A 169 1.18 16.99 13.59
C SER A 169 0.15 16.12 14.32
N VAL A 170 -1.14 16.28 14.01
CA VAL A 170 -2.22 15.46 14.59
C VAL A 170 -2.18 14.04 14.04
N VAL A 171 -1.88 13.88 12.75
CA VAL A 171 -1.74 12.56 12.10
C VAL A 171 -0.52 11.81 12.63
N TRP A 172 0.60 12.50 12.89
CA TRP A 172 1.79 11.92 13.52
C TRP A 172 1.48 11.41 14.91
N LYS A 173 0.86 12.23 15.77
CA LYS A 173 0.44 11.81 17.11
C LYS A 173 -0.43 10.55 17.07
N TYR A 174 -1.37 10.47 16.12
CA TYR A 174 -2.17 9.27 15.88
C TYR A 174 -1.29 8.05 15.52
N LEU A 175 -0.41 8.16 14.54
CA LEU A 175 0.44 7.05 14.09
C LEU A 175 1.38 6.54 15.19
N TYR A 176 2.03 7.43 15.95
CA TYR A 176 2.89 7.01 17.07
C TYR A 176 2.10 6.33 18.18
N SER A 177 0.90 6.83 18.50
CA SER A 177 0.01 6.17 19.46
C SER A 177 -0.36 4.76 19.00
N MET A 178 -0.75 4.62 17.73
CA MET A 178 -1.11 3.33 17.14
C MET A 178 0.06 2.36 17.08
N ARG A 179 1.27 2.83 16.72
CA ARG A 179 2.48 2.01 16.71
C ARG A 179 2.80 1.46 18.10
N ARG A 180 2.64 2.27 19.16
CA ARG A 180 2.79 1.80 20.55
C ARG A 180 1.73 0.76 20.93
N ARG A 181 0.52 0.85 20.38
CA ARG A 181 -0.55 -0.13 20.61
C ARG A 181 -0.22 -1.46 19.92
N LEU A 182 0.08 -1.43 18.63
CA LEU A 182 0.41 -2.63 17.84
C LEU A 182 1.67 -3.35 18.38
N LYS A 183 2.65 -2.60 18.91
CA LYS A 183 3.81 -3.19 19.61
C LYS A 183 3.40 -3.95 20.88
N ARG A 184 2.49 -3.40 21.70
CA ARG A 184 2.02 -4.05 22.93
C ARG A 184 1.19 -5.31 22.66
N GLU A 185 0.47 -5.32 21.55
CA GLU A 185 -0.39 -6.43 21.13
C GLU A 185 0.41 -7.56 20.41
N GLY A 186 1.72 -7.38 20.20
CA GLY A 186 2.60 -8.40 19.61
C GLY A 186 2.62 -8.43 18.08
N PHE A 187 1.97 -7.48 17.40
CA PHE A 187 1.83 -7.47 15.94
C PHE A 187 3.04 -6.90 15.18
N ILE A 188 4.00 -6.28 15.88
CA ILE A 188 5.24 -5.73 15.30
C ILE A 188 6.44 -6.33 16.04
N LEU A 189 7.10 -7.33 15.45
CA LEU A 189 8.24 -8.04 16.06
C LEU A 189 9.61 -7.50 15.62
N TRP A 190 9.70 -6.65 14.58
CA TRP A 190 10.97 -6.17 14.02
C TRP A 190 11.03 -4.65 13.81
N GLU A 191 12.22 -4.06 13.97
CA GLU A 191 12.50 -2.62 13.84
C GLU A 191 13.42 -2.28 12.66
N PRO A 192 13.03 -1.35 11.77
CA PRO A 192 14.00 -0.49 11.12
C PRO A 192 14.39 0.64 12.07
N ARG A 193 15.71 0.89 12.21
CA ARG A 193 16.26 2.05 12.93
C ARG A 193 15.76 3.33 12.26
N VAL A 194 14.97 4.10 12.99
CA VAL A 194 14.57 5.46 12.59
C VAL A 194 15.49 6.43 13.32
N GLU A 195 16.57 6.86 12.66
CA GLU A 195 17.40 7.94 13.18
C GLU A 195 16.64 9.28 13.05
N GLY A 196 16.55 10.04 14.15
CA GLY A 196 16.22 11.47 14.09
C GLY A 196 14.83 11.92 14.60
N LEU A 197 14.12 11.13 15.41
CA LEU A 197 12.78 11.49 15.92
C LEU A 197 12.72 11.90 17.40
N GLU A 198 13.80 11.76 18.15
CA GLU A 198 13.86 12.15 19.58
C GLU A 198 13.70 13.67 19.81
N SER A 199 13.89 14.48 18.78
CA SER A 199 13.78 15.95 18.85
C SER A 199 12.33 16.48 18.78
N MET A 200 11.34 15.65 18.44
CA MET A 200 9.92 16.07 18.39
C MET A 200 9.14 15.76 19.67
N GLU A 201 9.68 14.93 20.57
CA GLU A 201 9.03 14.60 21.85
C GLU A 201 9.25 15.69 22.93
N GLY A 202 10.18 16.63 22.71
CA GLY A 202 10.58 17.62 23.72
C GLY A 202 9.84 18.97 23.75
N THR A 203 8.71 19.16 23.04
CA THR A 203 8.00 20.45 23.01
C THR A 203 6.54 20.36 23.47
N THR A 204 6.29 19.66 24.58
CA THR A 204 4.99 19.72 25.28
C THR A 204 5.09 19.88 26.80
N GLU A 205 6.15 20.53 27.31
CA GLU A 205 6.15 21.02 28.69
C GLU A 205 6.73 22.44 28.74
N GLY A 206 5.95 23.38 29.27
CA GLY A 206 6.38 24.74 29.59
C GLY A 206 5.69 25.83 28.78
N GLU A 207 4.50 26.26 29.22
CA GLU A 207 4.11 27.68 29.31
C GLU A 207 2.71 27.79 29.93
N GLY A 208 2.64 28.36 31.14
CA GLY A 208 1.38 28.59 31.83
C GLY A 208 1.47 28.92 33.32
N GLU A 209 2.54 29.55 33.81
CA GLU A 209 2.47 30.37 35.03
C GLU A 209 2.34 31.84 34.61
N GLY A 210 1.28 32.49 35.05
CA GLY A 210 1.00 33.89 34.73
C GLY A 210 -0.26 34.39 35.41
N GLY A 211 -0.15 34.57 36.73
CA GLY A 211 -0.91 35.41 37.66
C GLY A 211 -2.29 35.96 37.29
N GLU A 212 -3.22 35.84 38.24
CA GLU A 212 -4.22 36.89 38.47
C GLU A 212 -4.22 37.27 39.96
N SER A 213 -3.99 38.56 40.16
CA SER A 213 -4.14 39.30 41.41
C SER A 213 -5.61 39.73 41.53
N GLY A 214 -6.21 39.56 42.71
CA GLY A 214 -7.58 40.00 43.02
C GLY A 214 -8.06 39.41 44.32
#